data_AF-A0A377KLN6-F1
#
_entry.id   AF-A0A377KLN6-F1
#
_cell.length_a   1.000
_cell.length_b   1.000
_cell.length_c   1.000
_cell.angle_alpha   90.00
_cell.angle_beta   90.00
_cell.angle_gamma   90.00
#
_symmetry.space_group_name_H-M   'P 1'
#
loop_
_entity.id
_entity.type
_entity.pdbx_description
1 polymer ?
#
loop_
_entity_poly.entity_id
_entity_poly.type
_entity_poly.pdbx_seq_one_letter_code
_entity_poly.pdbx_strand_id
1 'polypeptide(L)'
;MLNIYFVFGVPMFLLILYFVFAYIRKKTTIHYLGFILLIISGFMLVFNLQTWQQALQELDQFSVKALSERVGYPIYLIWVPILIAILLIILNLLRTFRRFNYLKNKT
;
A
#
# COMPACT_ATOMS: atom_id res chain seq x y z
N MET A 1 -4.59 15.72 -12.54
CA MET A 1 -5.36 14.78 -13.37
C MET A 1 -5.23 13.42 -12.74
N LEU A 2 -6.13 13.17 -11.80
CA LEU A 2 -6.35 11.85 -11.25
C LEU A 2 -6.56 10.87 -12.42
N ASN A 3 -5.83 9.76 -12.43
CA ASN A 3 -5.90 8.79 -13.53
C ASN A 3 -6.05 7.39 -12.94
N ILE A 4 -7.05 6.65 -13.44
CA ILE A 4 -7.40 5.30 -13.02
C ILE A 4 -6.20 4.35 -13.02
N TYR A 5 -5.29 4.47 -14.00
CA TYR A 5 -4.11 3.61 -14.09
C TYR A 5 -3.10 3.89 -12.97
N PHE A 6 -3.01 5.14 -12.52
CA PHE A 6 -2.15 5.46 -11.39
C PHE A 6 -2.80 5.00 -10.08
N VAL A 7 -4.09 5.28 -9.89
CA VAL A 7 -4.80 4.95 -8.65
C VAL A 7 -4.91 3.44 -8.40
N PHE A 8 -5.08 2.62 -9.43
CA PHE A 8 -5.20 1.17 -9.25
C PHE A 8 -4.04 0.37 -9.83
N GLY A 9 -3.50 0.79 -10.98
CA GLY A 9 -2.43 0.06 -11.65
C GLY A 9 -1.13 0.05 -10.84
N VAL A 10 -0.72 1.20 -10.29
CA VAL A 10 0.50 1.27 -9.46
C VAL A 10 0.35 0.44 -8.18
N PRO A 11 -0.73 0.56 -7.37
CA PRO A 11 -0.93 -0.32 -6.22
C PRO A 11 -1.03 -1.80 -6.59
N MET A 12 -1.68 -2.14 -7.70
CA MET A 12 -1.77 -3.53 -8.16
C MET A 12 -0.39 -4.10 -8.51
N PHE A 13 0.44 -3.32 -9.20
CA PHE A 13 1.83 -3.70 -9.48
C PHE A 13 2.63 -3.91 -8.19
N LEU A 14 2.53 -2.98 -7.24
CA LEU A 14 3.20 -3.07 -5.94
C LEU A 14 2.71 -4.28 -5.13
N LEU A 15 1.44 -4.64 -5.23
CA LEU A 15 0.90 -5.86 -4.62
C LEU A 15 1.51 -7.12 -5.22
N ILE A 16 1.56 -7.22 -6.55
CA ILE A 16 2.20 -8.36 -7.22
C ILE A 16 3.66 -8.46 -6.77
N LEU A 17 4.39 -7.35 -6.78
CA LEU A 17 5.77 -7.29 -6.33
C LEU A 17 5.92 -7.72 -4.87
N TYR A 18 5.02 -7.26 -3.99
CA TYR A 18 4.96 -7.65 -2.59
C TYR A 18 4.80 -9.17 -2.45
N PHE A 19 3.86 -9.79 -3.17
CA PHE A 19 3.62 -11.22 -3.09
C PHE A 19 4.82 -12.04 -3.60
N VAL A 20 5.48 -11.60 -4.66
CA VAL A 20 6.71 -12.23 -5.17
C VAL A 20 7.80 -12.23 -4.09
N PHE A 21 8.10 -11.08 -3.48
CA PHE A 21 9.10 -11.02 -2.41
C PHE A 21 8.67 -11.79 -1.15
N ALA A 22 7.37 -11.80 -0.84
CA ALA A 22 6.84 -12.57 0.29
C ALA A 22 7.00 -14.07 0.07
N TYR A 23 6.79 -14.55 -1.16
CA TYR A 23 7.00 -15.94 -1.55
C TYR A 23 8.50 -16.31 -1.46
N ILE A 24 9.39 -15.49 -2.02
CA ILE A 24 10.84 -15.71 -1.97
C ILE A 24 11.34 -15.73 -0.52
N ARG A 25 10.83 -14.86 0.35
CA ARG A 25 11.18 -14.83 1.78
C ARG A 25 10.82 -16.13 2.48
N LYS A 26 9.75 -16.82 2.09
CA LYS A 26 9.38 -18.11 2.70
C LYS A 26 10.41 -19.21 2.38
N LYS A 27 11.13 -19.08 1.27
CA LYS A 27 12.10 -20.06 0.77
C LYS A 27 13.55 -19.75 1.15
N THR A 28 13.82 -18.58 1.72
CA THR A 28 15.18 -18.09 1.98
C THR A 28 15.33 -17.61 3.43
N THR A 29 16.54 -17.67 3.98
CA THR A 29 16.87 -17.19 5.34
C THR A 29 17.29 -15.71 5.37
N ILE A 30 17.08 -15.02 4.25
CA ILE A 30 17.54 -13.65 4.02
C ILE A 30 16.76 -12.67 4.91
N HIS A 31 17.47 -12.04 5.85
CA HIS A 31 16.85 -11.17 6.85
C HIS A 31 16.30 -9.85 6.28
N TYR A 32 16.94 -9.28 5.26
CA TYR A 32 16.55 -7.98 4.69
C TYR A 32 15.26 -8.03 3.85
N LEU A 33 14.77 -9.23 3.46
CA LEU A 33 13.50 -9.37 2.74
C LEU A 33 12.30 -8.88 3.56
N GLY A 34 12.33 -8.99 4.89
CA GLY A 34 11.29 -8.42 5.74
C GLY A 34 11.24 -6.89 5.65
N PHE A 35 12.42 -6.27 5.56
CA PHE A 35 12.55 -4.83 5.40
C PHE A 35 12.10 -4.37 4.00
N ILE A 36 12.44 -5.12 2.94
CA ILE A 36 11.93 -4.85 1.58
C ILE A 36 10.40 -4.88 1.54
N LEU A 37 9.77 -5.87 2.17
CA LEU A 37 8.31 -5.95 2.23
C LEU A 37 7.69 -4.75 2.95
N LEU A 38 8.36 -4.25 4.00
CA LEU A 38 7.93 -3.04 4.70
C LEU A 38 8.03 -1.81 3.78
N ILE A 39 9.15 -1.65 3.06
CA ILE A 39 9.36 -0.57 2.09
C ILE A 39 8.27 -0.59 1.02
N ILE A 40 7.99 -1.75 0.41
CA ILE A 40 6.95 -1.88 -0.63
C ILE A 40 5.59 -1.46 -0.08
N SER A 41 5.22 -1.94 1.12
CA SER A 41 3.95 -1.57 1.74
C SER A 41 3.89 -0.09 2.14
N GLY A 42 5.00 0.49 2.61
CA GLY A 42 5.10 1.91 2.96
C GLY A 42 5.00 2.82 1.74
N PHE A 43 5.73 2.48 0.68
CA PHE A 43 5.65 3.18 -0.60
C PHE A 43 4.22 3.12 -1.17
N MET A 44 3.58 1.94 -1.13
CA MET A 44 2.19 1.79 -1.55
C MET A 44 1.25 2.69 -0.73
N LEU A 45 1.41 2.77 0.59
CA LEU A 45 0.59 3.65 1.42
C LEU A 45 0.77 5.12 1.05
N VAL A 46 2.01 5.61 1.02
CA VAL A 46 2.31 7.03 0.73
C VAL A 46 1.82 7.40 -0.66
N PHE A 47 2.04 6.55 -1.66
CA PHE A 47 1.55 6.76 -3.01
C PHE A 47 0.01 6.89 -3.04
N ASN A 48 -0.71 5.98 -2.38
CA ASN A 48 -2.17 6.05 -2.34
C ASN A 48 -2.68 7.30 -1.59
N LEU A 49 -2.02 7.70 -0.51
CA LEU A 49 -2.34 8.94 0.20
C LEU A 49 -2.13 10.17 -0.68
N GLN A 50 -1.09 10.19 -1.52
CA GLN A 50 -0.88 11.26 -2.50
C GLN A 50 -2.01 11.29 -3.55
N THR A 51 -2.46 10.13 -4.04
CA THR A 51 -3.61 10.09 -4.97
C THR A 51 -4.91 10.56 -4.31
N TRP A 52 -5.11 10.26 -3.02
CA TRP A 52 -6.24 10.79 -2.26
C TRP A 52 -6.14 12.30 -2.06
N GLN A 53 -4.96 12.82 -1.71
CA GLN A 53 -4.74 14.25 -1.60
C GLN A 53 -4.99 14.98 -2.92
N GLN A 54 -4.58 14.39 -4.04
CA GLN A 54 -4.88 14.92 -5.37
C GLN A 54 -6.38 14.91 -5.68
N ALA A 55 -7.10 13.85 -5.29
CA ALA A 55 -8.55 13.80 -5.44
C ALA A 55 -9.24 14.90 -4.61
N LEU A 56 -8.78 15.18 -3.39
CA LEU A 56 -9.30 16.29 -2.57
C LEU A 56 -9.08 17.65 -3.24
N GLN A 57 -7.91 17.91 -3.82
CA GLN A 57 -7.65 19.15 -4.54
C GLN A 57 -8.55 19.32 -5.77
N GLU A 58 -8.86 18.24 -6.48
CA GLU A 58 -9.79 18.28 -7.61
C GLU A 58 -11.26 18.43 -7.15
N LEU A 59 -11.60 17.99 -5.93
CA LEU A 59 -12.92 18.18 -5.32
C LEU A 59 -13.20 19.63 -4.89
N ASP A 60 -12.17 20.44 -4.64
CA ASP A 60 -12.32 21.88 -4.38
C ASP A 60 -12.84 22.62 -5.63
N GLN A 61 -12.64 22.04 -6.82
CA GLN A 61 -13.06 22.62 -8.11
C GLN A 61 -14.31 21.93 -8.70
N PHE A 62 -14.55 20.66 -8.36
CA PHE A 62 -15.62 19.85 -8.93
C PHE A 62 -16.39 19.11 -7.84
N SER A 63 -17.71 18.98 -7.98
CA SER A 63 -18.48 18.12 -7.07
C SER A 63 -18.06 16.65 -7.19
N VAL A 64 -18.26 15.86 -6.14
CA VAL A 64 -17.92 14.42 -6.09
C VAL A 64 -18.48 13.62 -7.27
N LYS A 65 -19.71 13.94 -7.72
CA LYS A 65 -20.35 13.30 -8.87
C LYS A 65 -19.67 13.70 -10.19
N ALA A 66 -19.46 15.00 -10.40
CA ALA A 66 -18.82 15.51 -11.61
C ALA A 66 -17.39 15.00 -11.76
N LEU A 67 -16.65 14.90 -10.66
CA LEU A 67 -15.30 14.36 -10.68
C LEU A 67 -15.33 12.85 -10.95
N SER A 68 -16.19 12.07 -10.30
CA SER A 68 -16.32 10.62 -10.56
C SER A 68 -16.66 10.29 -12.03
N GLU A 69 -17.54 11.09 -12.66
CA GLU A 69 -17.85 10.97 -14.09
C GLU A 69 -16.63 11.30 -14.98
N ARG A 70 -15.85 12.30 -14.60
CA ARG A 70 -14.64 12.71 -15.34
C ARG A 70 -13.51 11.69 -15.24
N VAL A 71 -13.29 11.09 -14.07
CA VAL A 71 -12.19 10.13 -13.85
C VAL A 71 -12.56 8.70 -14.27
N GLY A 72 -13.85 8.43 -14.49
CA GLY A 72 -14.36 7.13 -14.93
C GLY A 72 -14.41 6.07 -13.82
N TYR A 73 -14.29 6.48 -12.55
CA TYR A 73 -14.48 5.59 -11.41
C TYR A 73 -14.95 6.37 -10.16
N PRO A 74 -15.68 5.72 -9.24
CA PRO A 74 -16.07 6.33 -7.99
C PRO A 74 -14.87 6.66 -7.08
N ILE A 75 -14.76 7.93 -6.65
CA ILE A 75 -13.62 8.43 -5.86
C ILE A 75 -13.39 7.64 -4.56
N TYR A 76 -14.44 7.13 -3.93
CA TYR A 76 -14.33 6.34 -2.70
C TYR A 76 -13.50 5.05 -2.89
N LEU A 77 -13.33 4.55 -4.11
CA LEU A 77 -12.53 3.36 -4.39
C LEU A 77 -11.03 3.55 -4.10
N ILE A 78 -10.54 4.79 -4.01
CA ILE A 78 -9.15 5.10 -3.62
C ILE A 78 -8.84 4.55 -2.21
N TRP A 79 -9.86 4.41 -1.36
CA TRP A 79 -9.69 3.83 -0.02
C TRP A 79 -9.31 2.35 -0.03
N VAL A 80 -9.64 1.62 -1.09
CA VAL A 80 -9.32 0.19 -1.21
C VAL A 80 -7.81 -0.06 -1.14
N PRO A 81 -6.98 0.50 -2.04
CA PRO A 81 -5.54 0.29 -1.98
C PRO A 81 -4.89 0.91 -0.73
N ILE A 82 -5.45 1.98 -0.14
CA ILE A 82 -5.00 2.52 1.16
C ILE A 82 -5.16 1.50 2.28
N LEU A 83 -6.36 0.92 2.43
CA LEU A 83 -6.65 -0.05 3.47
C LEU A 83 -5.76 -1.30 3.33
N ILE A 84 -5.58 -1.77 2.09
CA ILE A 84 -4.67 -2.87 1.80
C ILE A 84 -3.24 -2.53 2.24
N ALA A 85 -2.74 -1.33 1.93
CA ALA A 85 -1.39 -0.92 2.32
C ALA A 85 -1.21 -0.86 3.84
N ILE A 86 -2.20 -0.30 4.56
CA ILE A 86 -2.20 -0.26 6.03
C ILE A 86 -2.15 -1.67 6.61
N LEU A 87 -2.98 -2.59 6.12
CA LEU A 87 -2.98 -3.98 6.57
C LEU A 87 -1.62 -4.64 6.35
N LEU A 88 -0.98 -4.44 5.20
CA LEU A 88 0.35 -4.98 4.93
C LEU A 88 1.44 -4.41 5.85
N ILE A 89 1.39 -3.11 6.15
CA ILE A 89 2.31 -2.47 7.09
C ILE A 89 2.14 -3.08 8.48
N ILE A 90 0.90 -3.19 8.98
CA ILE A 90 0.61 -3.80 10.28
C ILE A 90 1.12 -5.24 10.31
N LEU A 91 0.85 -6.04 9.27
CA LEU A 91 1.35 -7.42 9.17
C LEU A 91 2.87 -7.50 9.22
N ASN A 92 3.57 -6.58 8.53
CA ASN A 92 5.03 -6.53 8.55
C ASN A 92 5.58 -6.10 9.91
N LEU A 93 4.97 -5.10 10.57
CA LEU A 93 5.33 -4.67 11.91
C LEU A 93 5.15 -5.80 12.92
N LEU A 94 3.98 -6.45 12.94
CA LEU A 94 3.69 -7.57 13.85
C LEU A 94 4.70 -8.72 13.67
N ARG A 95 5.09 -9.03 12.43
CA ARG A 95 6.12 -10.04 12.14
C ARG A 95 7.47 -9.64 12.72
N THR A 96 7.86 -8.39 12.56
CA THR A 96 9.11 -7.85 13.11
C THR A 96 9.11 -7.89 14.64
N PHE A 97 8.03 -7.41 15.27
CA PHE A 97 7.87 -7.44 16.74
C PHE A 97 7.93 -8.85 17.31
N ARG A 98 7.23 -9.84 16.71
CA ARG A 98 7.30 -11.25 17.16
C ARG A 98 8.74 -11.79 17.13
N ARG A 99 9.52 -11.40 16.12
CA ARG A 99 10.92 -11.82 16.00
C ARG A 99 11.80 -11.22 17.10
N PHE A 100 11.61 -9.95 17.42
CA PHE A 100 12.32 -9.28 18.52
C PHE A 100 11.98 -9.89 19.88
N ASN A 101 10.70 -10.14 20.17
CA ASN A 101 10.30 -10.75 21.43
C ASN A 101 10.84 -12.18 21.60
N TYR A 102 10.92 -12.95 20.52
CA TYR A 102 11.53 -14.28 20.55
C TYR A 102 13.02 -14.25 20.90
N LEU A 103 13.76 -13.25 20.39
CA LEU A 103 15.18 -13.07 20.73
C LEU A 103 15.35 -12.61 22.18
N LYS A 104 14.51 -11.68 22.65
CA LYS A 104 14.54 -11.17 24.03
C LYS A 104 14.28 -12.26 25.08
N ASN A 105 13.40 -13.22 24.80
CA ASN A 105 13.09 -14.31 25.74
C ASN A 105 14.16 -15.43 25.76
N LYS A 106 15.17 -15.38 24.88
CA LYS A 106 16.26 -16.37 24.79
C LYS A 106 17.60 -15.90 25.38
N THR A 107 17.73 -14.61 25.65
CA THR A 107 18.84 -13.98 26.39
C THR A 107 18.44 -13.78 27.84
#